data_AF-A0A4U9VB62-F1
#
_entry.id   AF-A0A4U9VB62-F1
#
_cell.length_a   1.000
_cell.length_b   1.000
_cell.length_c   1.000
_cell.angle_alpha   90.00
_cell.angle_beta   90.00
_cell.angle_gamma   90.00
#
_symmetry.space_group_name_H-M   'P 1'
#
loop_
_entity.id
_entity.type
_entity.pdbx_description
1 polymer ?
#
loop_
_entity_poly.entity_id
_entity_poly.type
_entity_poly.pdbx_seq_one_letter_code
_entity_poly.pdbx_strand_id
1 'polypeptide(L)'
;MRTLIIGGLRTEIFAFMTTFYTVISWLLVFGYWLLIAGVTLRILMKRRTVPSAMAWLLVIYILPLVGIVAYLSFGELHLGKRRAERAKAMWPSTARWLNELKGSSRIFATEYSEVARPLFQLCHHRQGIDGVKGNQLQLLTTTDSTMNALVRDIELARHNIEMVFYIWQPGGLVDQVAESLMAAARRGVHCRLNAGLGWQRTVLPQPLSQHDA
;
A
#
# COMPACT_ATOMS: atom_id res chain seq x y z
N MET A 1 -60.08 -1.86 53.94
CA MET A 1 -59.15 -0.72 53.77
C MET A 1 -57.69 -1.14 53.61
N ARG A 2 -57.16 -2.10 54.40
CA ARG A 2 -55.78 -2.63 54.26
C ARG A 2 -55.43 -3.27 52.90
N THR A 3 -56.37 -3.98 52.28
CA THR A 3 -56.17 -4.66 50.99
C THR A 3 -56.03 -3.70 49.80
N LEU A 4 -56.60 -2.50 49.89
CA LEU A 4 -56.53 -1.47 48.84
C LEU A 4 -55.17 -0.74 48.83
N ILE A 5 -54.57 -0.55 50.01
CA ILE A 5 -53.25 0.08 50.19
C ILE A 5 -52.14 -0.85 49.69
N ILE A 6 -52.25 -2.16 49.94
CA ILE A 6 -51.28 -3.16 49.47
C ILE A 6 -51.35 -3.33 47.94
N GLY A 7 -52.54 -3.23 47.35
CA GLY A 7 -52.74 -3.23 45.90
C GLY A 7 -52.07 -2.03 45.22
N GLY A 8 -52.28 -0.82 45.77
CA GLY A 8 -51.68 0.43 45.25
C GLY A 8 -50.15 0.47 45.35
N LEU A 9 -49.58 0.01 46.47
CA LEU A 9 -48.11 -0.02 46.64
C LEU A 9 -47.45 -1.01 45.66
N ARG A 10 -48.13 -2.11 45.35
CA ARG A 10 -47.64 -3.13 44.41
C ARG A 10 -47.70 -2.65 42.95
N THR A 11 -48.68 -1.83 42.58
CA THR A 11 -48.76 -1.20 41.25
C THR A 11 -47.71 -0.10 41.06
N GLU A 12 -47.43 0.71 42.09
CA GLU A 12 -46.39 1.75 42.04
C GLU A 12 -44.98 1.13 41.90
N ILE A 13 -44.68 0.08 42.68
CA ILE A 13 -43.41 -0.64 42.57
C ILE A 13 -43.27 -1.31 41.19
N PHE A 14 -44.34 -1.90 40.68
CA PHE A 14 -44.33 -2.50 39.34
C PHE A 14 -44.11 -1.45 38.25
N ALA A 15 -44.80 -0.30 38.33
CA ALA A 15 -44.64 0.82 37.41
C ALA A 15 -43.21 1.40 37.44
N PHE A 16 -42.64 1.55 38.64
CA PHE A 16 -41.25 1.99 38.83
C PHE A 16 -40.26 1.00 38.21
N MET A 17 -40.41 -0.31 38.48
CA MET A 17 -39.57 -1.34 37.87
C MET A 17 -39.67 -1.31 36.34
N THR A 18 -40.88 -1.25 35.77
CA THR A 18 -41.05 -1.17 34.31
C THR A 18 -40.41 0.07 33.72
N THR A 19 -40.52 1.23 34.38
CA THR A 19 -39.91 2.48 33.92
C THR A 19 -38.38 2.40 33.97
N PHE A 20 -37.83 1.80 35.02
CA PHE A 20 -36.39 1.58 35.15
C PHE A 20 -35.85 0.64 34.05
N TYR A 21 -36.56 -0.46 33.78
CA TYR A 21 -36.21 -1.39 32.71
C TYR A 21 -36.32 -0.78 31.31
N THR A 22 -37.34 0.05 31.07
CA THR A 22 -37.47 0.74 29.77
C THR A 22 -36.35 1.76 29.59
N VAL A 23 -36.02 2.55 30.61
CA VAL A 23 -34.91 3.52 30.55
C VAL A 23 -33.56 2.81 30.29
N ILE A 24 -33.29 1.69 30.96
CA ILE A 24 -32.07 0.90 30.73
C ILE A 24 -32.05 0.32 29.30
N SER A 25 -33.17 -0.20 28.82
CA SER A 25 -33.27 -0.73 27.46
C SER A 25 -33.03 0.35 26.41
N TRP A 26 -33.60 1.54 26.59
CA TRP A 26 -33.36 2.69 25.72
C TRP A 26 -31.91 3.17 25.76
N LEU A 27 -31.28 3.18 26.95
CA LEU A 27 -29.84 3.51 27.10
C LEU A 27 -28.95 2.50 26.39
N LEU A 28 -29.24 1.20 26.49
CA LEU A 28 -28.49 0.15 25.80
C LEU A 28 -28.66 0.26 24.27
N VAL A 29 -29.87 0.51 23.78
CA VAL A 29 -30.15 0.74 22.36
C VAL A 29 -29.41 2.00 21.87
N PHE A 30 -29.43 3.08 22.64
CA PHE A 30 -28.71 4.31 22.30
C PHE A 30 -27.20 4.10 22.26
N GLY A 31 -26.63 3.41 23.26
CA GLY A 31 -25.20 3.09 23.32
C GLY A 31 -24.77 2.18 22.16
N TYR A 32 -25.62 1.24 21.77
CA TYR A 32 -25.41 0.38 20.61
C TYR A 32 -25.34 1.16 19.30
N TRP A 33 -26.29 2.07 19.07
CA TRP A 33 -26.29 2.95 17.89
C TRP A 33 -25.09 3.91 17.88
N LEU A 34 -24.71 4.45 19.03
CA LEU A 34 -23.54 5.31 19.16
C LEU A 34 -22.25 4.55 18.83
N LEU A 35 -22.15 3.29 19.24
CA LEU A 35 -21.01 2.43 18.94
C LEU A 35 -20.93 2.13 17.44
N ILE A 36 -22.05 1.79 16.80
CA ILE A 36 -22.11 1.61 15.34
C ILE A 36 -21.69 2.91 14.62
N ALA A 37 -22.23 4.06 15.03
CA ALA A 37 -21.89 5.35 14.45
C ALA A 37 -20.39 5.66 14.60
N GLY A 38 -19.81 5.41 15.78
CA GLY A 38 -18.38 5.60 16.05
C GLY A 38 -17.49 4.69 15.19
N VAL A 39 -17.85 3.41 15.04
CA VAL A 39 -17.11 2.47 14.19
C VAL A 39 -17.24 2.85 12.72
N THR A 40 -18.44 3.28 12.29
CA THR A 40 -18.72 3.72 10.92
C THR A 40 -17.91 4.97 10.57
N LEU A 41 -17.89 5.97 11.45
CA LEU A 41 -17.10 7.18 11.29
C LEU A 41 -15.60 6.87 11.23
N ARG A 42 -15.12 5.96 12.09
CA ARG A 42 -13.72 5.51 12.10
C ARG A 42 -13.34 4.79 10.79
N ILE A 43 -14.24 3.98 10.23
CA ILE A 43 -14.05 3.33 8.94
C ILE A 43 -14.00 4.38 7.82
N LEU A 44 -14.88 5.38 7.85
CA LEU A 44 -14.97 6.42 6.82
C LEU A 44 -13.77 7.38 6.82
N MET A 45 -13.26 7.74 8.00
CA MET A 45 -12.07 8.60 8.14
C MET A 45 -10.78 7.90 7.67
N LYS A 46 -10.74 6.57 7.65
CA LYS A 46 -9.54 5.83 7.27
C LYS A 46 -9.62 5.50 5.77
N ARG A 47 -8.78 6.17 4.97
CA ARG A 47 -8.60 5.99 3.50
C ARG A 47 -8.39 4.50 3.10
N ARG A 48 -9.46 3.71 3.07
CA ARG A 48 -9.54 2.38 2.47
C ARG A 48 -10.29 2.49 1.14
N THR A 49 -10.03 1.56 0.24
CA THR A 49 -10.78 1.46 -1.02
C THR A 49 -12.26 1.22 -0.71
N VAL A 50 -13.13 2.02 -1.32
CA VAL A 50 -14.58 2.09 -1.08
C VAL A 50 -15.26 0.70 -0.94
N PRO A 51 -14.92 -0.33 -1.74
CA PRO A 51 -15.57 -1.64 -1.63
C PRO A 51 -15.26 -2.40 -0.33
N SER A 52 -14.03 -2.28 0.19
CA SER A 52 -13.63 -2.99 1.42
C SER A 52 -14.27 -2.38 2.66
N ALA A 53 -14.44 -1.05 2.67
CA ALA A 53 -15.16 -0.35 3.73
C ALA A 53 -16.64 -0.76 3.78
N MET A 54 -17.30 -0.83 2.62
CA MET A 54 -18.70 -1.26 2.50
C MET A 54 -18.93 -2.69 3.01
N ALA A 55 -18.04 -3.63 2.68
CA ALA A 55 -18.16 -5.02 3.16
C ALA A 55 -18.06 -5.13 4.69
N TRP A 56 -17.12 -4.40 5.32
CA TRP A 56 -16.99 -4.39 6.77
C TRP A 56 -18.18 -3.71 7.46
N LEU A 57 -18.71 -2.63 6.88
CA LEU A 57 -19.95 -2.01 7.38
C LEU A 57 -21.10 -3.00 7.34
N LEU A 58 -21.30 -3.72 6.23
CA LEU A 58 -22.36 -4.73 6.12
C LEU A 58 -22.23 -5.82 7.20
N VAL A 59 -21.02 -6.34 7.44
CA VAL A 59 -20.77 -7.35 8.48
C VAL A 59 -21.09 -6.80 9.87
N ILE A 60 -20.73 -5.54 10.16
CA ILE A 60 -21.05 -4.88 11.43
C ILE A 60 -22.55 -4.62 11.56
N TYR A 61 -23.26 -4.31 10.46
CA TYR A 61 -24.71 -4.12 10.50
C TYR A 61 -25.47 -5.43 10.75
N ILE A 62 -25.00 -6.56 10.20
CA ILE A 62 -25.66 -7.86 10.37
C ILE A 62 -25.27 -8.49 11.72
N LEU A 63 -23.99 -8.43 12.09
CA LEU A 63 -23.47 -8.91 13.37
C LEU A 63 -22.60 -7.84 14.01
N PRO A 64 -23.16 -6.94 14.83
CA PRO A 64 -22.44 -5.82 15.44
C PRO A 64 -21.23 -6.26 16.25
N LEU A 65 -21.43 -7.12 17.25
CA LEU A 65 -20.37 -7.53 18.17
C LEU A 65 -19.27 -8.31 17.43
N VAL A 66 -19.68 -9.31 16.63
CA VAL A 66 -18.76 -10.17 15.89
C VAL A 66 -18.04 -9.38 14.80
N GLY A 67 -18.74 -8.48 14.10
CA GLY A 67 -18.19 -7.64 13.05
C GLY A 67 -17.14 -6.67 13.56
N ILE A 68 -17.32 -6.10 14.75
CA ILE A 68 -16.32 -5.24 15.39
C ILE A 68 -15.07 -6.04 15.76
N VAL A 69 -15.24 -7.20 16.42
CA VAL A 69 -14.11 -8.06 16.80
C VAL A 69 -13.36 -8.56 15.57
N ALA A 70 -14.08 -8.99 14.54
CA ALA A 70 -13.51 -9.41 13.27
C ALA A 70 -12.83 -8.24 12.52
N TYR A 71 -13.41 -7.04 12.56
CA TYR A 71 -12.80 -5.85 11.94
C TYR A 71 -11.48 -5.48 12.61
N LEU A 72 -11.43 -5.51 13.94
CA LEU A 72 -10.21 -5.24 14.70
C LEU A 72 -9.15 -6.33 14.47
N SER A 73 -9.57 -7.59 14.31
CA SER A 73 -8.65 -8.72 14.10
C SER A 73 -8.11 -8.80 12.66
N PHE A 74 -8.97 -8.58 11.65
CA PHE A 74 -8.67 -8.83 10.24
C PHE A 74 -8.77 -7.58 9.35
N GLY A 75 -9.71 -6.67 9.60
CA GLY A 75 -9.89 -5.43 8.81
C GLY A 75 -8.75 -4.43 8.97
N GLU A 76 -8.13 -4.41 10.15
CA GLU A 76 -6.87 -3.72 10.45
C GLU A 76 -5.64 -4.57 10.16
N LEU A 77 -5.65 -5.42 9.12
CA LEU A 77 -4.46 -6.10 8.60
C LEU A 77 -3.28 -5.10 8.50
N HIS A 78 -2.33 -5.25 9.43
CA HIS A 78 -1.20 -4.37 9.75
C HIS A 78 -0.11 -4.36 8.65
N LEU A 79 -0.45 -4.73 7.42
CA LEU A 79 0.43 -4.84 6.26
C LEU A 79 1.19 -3.53 5.97
N GLY A 80 0.65 -2.39 6.41
CA GLY A 80 1.29 -1.08 6.27
C GLY A 80 2.41 -0.79 7.28
N LYS A 81 2.37 -1.32 8.51
CA LYS A 81 3.38 -0.96 9.53
C LYS A 81 4.75 -1.52 9.17
N ARG A 82 4.85 -2.80 8.82
CA ARG A 82 6.13 -3.40 8.38
C ARG A 82 6.68 -2.73 7.11
N ARG A 83 5.82 -2.28 6.20
CA ARG A 83 6.23 -1.55 4.99
C ARG A 83 6.71 -0.14 5.30
N ALA A 84 6.01 0.57 6.18
CA ALA A 84 6.40 1.90 6.65
C ALA A 84 7.70 1.85 7.47
N GLU A 85 7.86 0.84 8.32
CA GLU A 85 9.10 0.59 9.07
C GLU A 85 10.28 0.27 8.13
N ARG A 86 10.08 -0.59 7.13
CA ARG A 86 11.12 -0.86 6.11
C ARG A 86 11.45 0.38 5.28
N ALA A 87 10.45 1.18 4.90
CA ALA A 87 10.69 2.44 4.18
C ALA A 87 11.48 3.44 5.06
N LYS A 88 11.13 3.54 6.34
CA LYS A 88 11.88 4.35 7.33
C LYS A 88 13.31 3.84 7.53
N ALA A 89 13.54 2.53 7.51
CA ALA A 89 14.87 1.94 7.65
C ALA A 89 15.77 2.17 6.43
N MET A 90 15.20 2.30 5.22
CA MET A 90 15.96 2.62 4.00
C MET A 90 16.21 4.12 3.82
N TRP A 91 15.41 4.97 4.47
CA TRP A 91 15.51 6.42 4.35
C TRP A 91 16.89 7.01 4.70
N PRO A 92 17.62 6.55 5.73
CA PRO A 92 18.92 7.14 6.09
C PRO A 92 19.99 6.95 5.01
N SER A 93 20.04 5.78 4.36
CA SER A 93 20.98 5.55 3.25
C SER A 93 20.63 6.40 2.04
N THR A 94 19.34 6.48 1.71
CA THR A 94 18.85 7.32 0.62
C THR A 94 19.14 8.80 0.89
N ALA A 95 18.90 9.29 2.09
CA ALA A 95 19.15 10.67 2.49
C ALA A 95 20.64 11.04 2.40
N ARG A 96 21.56 10.14 2.78
CA ARG A 96 23.01 10.37 2.61
C ARG A 96 23.40 10.54 1.15
N TRP A 97 22.97 9.59 0.29
CA TRP A 97 23.23 9.66 -1.14
C TRP A 97 22.63 10.92 -1.79
N LEU A 98 21.43 11.30 -1.38
CA LEU A 98 20.81 12.57 -1.80
C LEU A 98 21.65 13.79 -1.42
N ASN A 99 22.20 13.83 -0.20
CA ASN A 99 23.02 14.95 0.25
C ASN A 99 24.35 15.03 -0.49
N GLU A 100 24.97 13.90 -0.83
CA GLU A 100 26.15 13.86 -1.69
C GLU A 100 25.86 14.42 -3.08
N LEU A 101 24.70 14.06 -3.67
CA LEU A 101 24.25 14.58 -4.95
C LEU A 101 24.03 16.09 -4.94
N LYS A 102 23.49 16.65 -3.83
CA LYS A 102 23.32 18.11 -3.68
C LYS A 102 24.64 18.87 -3.80
N GLY A 103 25.76 18.27 -3.41
CA GLY A 103 27.09 18.85 -3.59
C GLY A 103 27.48 19.02 -5.06
N SER A 104 26.87 18.28 -5.97
CA SER A 104 27.13 18.31 -7.41
C SER A 104 26.14 19.21 -8.15
N SER A 105 26.13 20.51 -7.85
CA SER A 105 25.17 21.49 -8.39
C SER A 105 25.04 21.51 -9.92
N ARG A 106 26.07 21.02 -10.65
CA ARG A 106 26.10 20.95 -12.11
C ARG A 106 25.10 19.98 -12.73
N ILE A 107 24.59 18.99 -11.99
CA ILE A 107 23.65 18.00 -12.53
C ILE A 107 22.20 18.50 -12.51
N PHE A 108 21.92 19.55 -11.74
CA PHE A 108 20.57 20.06 -11.59
C PHE A 108 20.20 21.06 -12.67
N ALA A 109 18.93 21.03 -13.08
CA ALA A 109 18.32 21.95 -14.01
C ALA A 109 18.15 23.30 -13.32
N THR A 110 18.62 24.35 -13.98
CA THR A 110 18.43 25.75 -13.56
C THR A 110 17.24 26.40 -14.25
N GLU A 111 16.80 25.82 -15.37
CA GLU A 111 15.72 26.31 -16.21
C GLU A 111 14.77 25.17 -16.57
N TYR A 112 13.48 25.43 -16.48
CA TYR A 112 12.41 24.54 -16.87
C TYR A 112 11.19 25.38 -17.28
N SER A 113 10.33 24.82 -18.11
CA SER A 113 9.13 25.52 -18.58
C SER A 113 8.18 25.85 -17.44
N GLU A 114 7.37 26.91 -17.60
CA GLU A 114 6.35 27.29 -16.62
C GLU A 114 5.36 26.16 -16.33
N VAL A 115 5.06 25.33 -17.34
CA VAL A 115 4.18 24.16 -17.21
C VAL A 115 4.80 23.10 -16.29
N ALA A 116 6.12 22.91 -16.34
CA ALA A 116 6.81 21.90 -15.53
C ALA A 116 7.18 22.40 -14.13
N ARG A 117 7.19 23.72 -13.89
CA ARG A 117 7.57 24.34 -12.60
C ARG A 117 6.86 23.73 -11.39
N PRO A 118 5.52 23.50 -11.38
CA PRO A 118 4.84 22.91 -10.23
C PRO A 118 5.30 21.47 -9.94
N LEU A 119 5.62 20.69 -10.97
CA LEU A 119 6.10 19.31 -10.82
C LEU A 119 7.50 19.28 -10.18
N PHE A 120 8.39 20.15 -10.62
CA PHE A 120 9.72 20.28 -10.02
C PHE A 120 9.64 20.75 -8.56
N GLN A 121 8.79 21.74 -8.26
CA GLN A 121 8.56 22.18 -6.88
C GLN A 121 7.99 21.07 -5.99
N LEU A 122 7.05 20.26 -6.50
CA LEU A 122 6.50 19.13 -5.75
C LEU A 122 7.58 18.08 -5.45
N CYS A 123 8.43 17.76 -6.43
CA CYS A 123 9.54 16.82 -6.26
C CYS A 123 10.56 17.35 -5.25
N HIS A 124 10.91 18.63 -5.33
CA HIS A 124 11.78 19.30 -4.37
C HIS A 124 11.21 19.24 -2.94
N HIS A 125 9.94 19.58 -2.74
CA HIS A 125 9.35 19.56 -1.39
C HIS A 125 9.22 18.15 -0.79
N ARG A 126 8.95 17.12 -1.61
CA ARG A 126 8.80 15.76 -1.10
C ARG A 126 10.11 15.01 -0.92
N GLN A 127 11.04 15.18 -1.86
CA GLN A 127 12.25 14.38 -1.94
C GLN A 127 13.49 15.19 -1.59
N GLY A 128 13.43 16.52 -1.65
CA GLY A 128 14.56 17.40 -1.38
C GLY A 128 15.59 17.42 -2.51
N ILE A 129 15.24 17.05 -3.75
CA ILE A 129 16.12 17.09 -4.92
C ILE A 129 15.48 17.96 -6.00
N ASP A 130 16.30 18.76 -6.69
CA ASP A 130 15.90 19.49 -7.88
C ASP A 130 15.87 18.59 -9.13
N GLY A 131 15.27 19.10 -10.20
CA GLY A 131 15.26 18.41 -11.49
C GLY A 131 16.68 18.13 -11.98
N VAL A 132 16.95 16.96 -12.55
CA VAL A 132 18.24 16.63 -13.17
C VAL A 132 18.19 16.97 -14.66
N LYS A 133 19.25 17.56 -15.20
CA LYS A 133 19.39 17.87 -16.64
C LYS A 133 20.26 16.85 -17.37
N GLY A 134 20.18 16.85 -18.71
CA GLY A 134 20.96 15.96 -19.57
C GLY A 134 20.32 14.59 -19.82
N ASN A 135 19.06 14.41 -19.47
CA ASN A 135 18.32 13.17 -19.75
C ASN A 135 17.94 13.11 -21.24
N GLN A 136 18.20 11.97 -21.87
CA GLN A 136 17.61 11.63 -23.16
C GLN A 136 16.29 10.93 -22.92
N LEU A 137 15.21 11.48 -23.47
CA LEU A 137 13.86 10.97 -23.29
C LEU A 137 13.34 10.50 -24.64
N GLN A 138 12.87 9.25 -24.68
CA GLN A 138 12.18 8.69 -25.83
C GLN A 138 10.79 8.24 -25.39
N LEU A 139 9.76 8.73 -26.09
CA LEU A 139 8.39 8.30 -25.86
C LEU A 139 8.10 7.08 -26.75
N LEU A 140 7.85 5.94 -26.11
CA LEU A 140 7.42 4.71 -26.79
C LEU A 140 5.89 4.62 -26.70
N THR A 141 5.23 4.55 -27.84
CA THR A 141 3.76 4.64 -27.94
C THR A 141 3.08 3.29 -28.16
N THR A 142 3.85 2.24 -28.43
CA THR A 142 3.31 0.89 -28.66
C THR A 142 3.99 -0.14 -27.77
N THR A 143 3.26 -1.21 -27.47
CA THR A 143 3.78 -2.34 -26.68
C THR A 143 4.97 -3.00 -27.38
N ASP A 144 4.87 -3.27 -28.68
CA ASP A 144 5.93 -3.91 -29.46
C ASP A 144 7.23 -3.09 -29.47
N SER A 145 7.13 -1.76 -29.68
CA SER A 145 8.32 -0.89 -29.63
C SER A 145 8.94 -0.88 -28.23
N THR A 146 8.12 -0.91 -27.18
CA THR A 146 8.59 -0.96 -25.78
C THR A 146 9.31 -2.26 -25.47
N MET A 147 8.73 -3.40 -25.87
CA MET A 147 9.33 -4.72 -25.62
C MET A 147 10.62 -4.91 -26.43
N ASN A 148 10.65 -4.49 -27.69
CA ASN A 148 11.85 -4.59 -28.53
C ASN A 148 12.98 -3.68 -28.01
N ALA A 149 12.66 -2.46 -27.56
CA ALA A 149 13.65 -1.59 -26.92
C ALA A 149 14.20 -2.22 -25.63
N LEU A 150 13.33 -2.80 -24.79
CA LEU A 150 13.74 -3.49 -23.57
C LEU A 150 14.67 -4.68 -23.85
N VAL A 151 14.34 -5.51 -24.85
CA VAL A 151 15.20 -6.63 -25.28
C VAL A 151 16.57 -6.12 -25.72
N ARG A 152 16.60 -5.08 -26.55
CA ARG A 152 17.84 -4.47 -27.01
C ARG A 152 18.69 -3.93 -25.84
N ASP A 153 18.06 -3.27 -24.87
CA ASP A 153 18.77 -2.74 -23.70
C ASP A 153 19.36 -3.88 -22.84
N ILE A 154 18.65 -5.00 -22.72
CA ILE A 154 19.14 -6.21 -22.04
C ILE A 154 20.33 -6.83 -22.79
N GLU A 155 20.31 -6.84 -24.12
CA GLU A 155 21.41 -7.35 -24.94
C GLU A 155 22.66 -6.49 -24.83
N LEU A 156 22.50 -5.16 -24.78
CA LEU A 156 23.60 -4.20 -24.67
C LEU A 156 24.14 -4.04 -23.24
N ALA A 157 23.39 -4.46 -22.22
CA ALA A 157 23.79 -4.35 -20.83
C ALA A 157 25.09 -5.11 -20.54
N ARG A 158 26.00 -4.46 -19.80
CA ARG A 158 27.34 -5.00 -19.48
C ARG A 158 27.58 -5.31 -18.01
N HIS A 159 26.81 -4.71 -17.09
CA HIS A 159 27.12 -4.77 -15.67
C HIS A 159 25.93 -5.24 -14.84
N ASN A 160 24.80 -4.54 -14.93
CA ASN A 160 23.62 -4.86 -14.16
C ASN A 160 22.34 -4.70 -14.98
N ILE A 161 21.34 -5.50 -14.61
CA ILE A 161 19.95 -5.36 -15.07
C ILE A 161 19.08 -5.50 -13.83
N GLU A 162 18.34 -4.45 -13.50
CA GLU A 162 17.40 -4.42 -12.37
C GLU A 162 16.02 -4.08 -12.92
N MET A 163 15.12 -5.06 -12.89
CA MET A 163 13.77 -4.92 -13.45
C MET A 163 12.72 -5.09 -12.36
N VAL A 164 11.71 -4.21 -12.38
CA VAL A 164 10.58 -4.25 -11.45
C VAL A 164 9.29 -4.17 -12.24
N PHE A 165 8.52 -5.26 -12.22
CA PHE A 165 7.22 -5.36 -12.90
C PHE A 165 6.11 -5.54 -11.87
N TYR A 166 4.95 -4.93 -12.13
CA TYR A 166 3.78 -5.17 -11.29
C TYR A 166 3.24 -6.60 -11.48
N ILE A 167 3.15 -7.06 -12.73
CA ILE A 167 2.72 -8.40 -13.13
C ILE A 167 3.73 -8.93 -14.16
N TRP A 168 4.15 -10.18 -13.97
CA TRP A 168 4.95 -10.94 -14.94
C TRP A 168 4.16 -12.18 -15.32
N GLN A 169 3.69 -12.24 -16.57
CA GLN A 169 2.92 -13.37 -17.08
C GLN A 169 3.68 -13.96 -18.27
N PRO A 170 4.05 -15.26 -18.23
CA PRO A 170 4.69 -15.95 -19.36
C PRO A 170 3.80 -15.92 -20.61
N GLY A 171 4.44 -15.92 -21.79
CA GLY A 171 3.78 -15.90 -23.08
C GLY A 171 4.07 -14.64 -23.90
N GLY A 172 4.05 -14.80 -25.23
CA GLY A 172 4.17 -13.71 -26.18
C GLY A 172 5.54 -13.02 -26.11
N LEU A 173 5.55 -11.67 -26.14
CA LEU A 173 6.78 -10.88 -26.12
C LEU A 173 7.56 -10.99 -24.79
N VAL A 174 6.89 -11.39 -23.70
CA VAL A 174 7.54 -11.55 -22.38
C VAL A 174 8.57 -12.69 -22.42
N ASP A 175 8.33 -13.73 -23.23
CA ASP A 175 9.25 -14.86 -23.35
C ASP A 175 10.58 -14.43 -24.00
N GLN A 176 10.53 -13.51 -24.96
CA GLN A 176 11.72 -12.94 -25.58
C GLN A 176 12.54 -12.13 -24.56
N VAL A 177 11.87 -11.32 -23.73
CA VAL A 177 12.53 -10.58 -22.64
C VAL A 177 13.18 -11.56 -21.64
N ALA A 178 12.49 -12.65 -21.30
CA ALA A 178 13.01 -13.68 -20.40
C ALA A 178 14.26 -14.35 -20.99
N GLU A 179 14.22 -14.70 -22.28
CA GLU A 179 15.33 -15.33 -22.99
C GLU A 179 16.55 -14.41 -23.07
N SER A 180 16.37 -13.15 -23.44
CA SER A 180 17.45 -12.16 -23.47
C SER A 180 18.04 -11.92 -22.08
N LEU A 181 17.22 -11.94 -21.03
CA LEU A 181 17.69 -11.81 -19.64
C LEU A 181 18.53 -13.02 -19.21
N MET A 182 18.10 -14.24 -19.57
CA MET A 182 18.89 -15.45 -19.34
C MET A 182 20.20 -15.41 -20.10
N ALA A 183 20.20 -14.95 -21.36
CA ALA A 183 21.41 -14.76 -22.14
C ALA A 183 22.35 -13.74 -21.47
N ALA A 184 21.83 -12.63 -20.97
CA ALA A 184 22.61 -11.63 -20.24
C ALA A 184 23.24 -12.18 -18.96
N ALA A 185 22.49 -12.98 -18.20
CA ALA A 185 23.02 -13.66 -17.03
C ALA A 185 24.16 -14.63 -17.39
N ARG A 186 24.04 -15.37 -18.50
CA ARG A 186 25.12 -16.24 -19.01
C ARG A 186 26.36 -15.45 -19.45
N ARG A 187 26.19 -14.21 -19.92
CA ARG A 187 27.31 -13.28 -20.22
C ARG A 187 27.98 -12.73 -18.96
N GLY A 188 27.48 -13.04 -17.76
CA GLY A 188 28.01 -12.54 -16.49
C GLY A 188 27.41 -11.21 -16.02
N VAL A 189 26.33 -10.73 -16.66
CA VAL A 189 25.62 -9.53 -16.23
C VAL A 189 24.81 -9.84 -14.97
N HIS A 190 24.85 -8.98 -13.96
CA HIS A 190 24.08 -9.18 -12.74
C HIS A 190 22.59 -8.86 -12.98
N CYS A 191 21.75 -9.88 -13.12
CA CYS A 191 20.32 -9.73 -13.40
C CYS A 191 19.46 -9.92 -12.15
N ARG A 192 18.55 -8.98 -11.87
CA ARG A 192 17.52 -9.06 -10.84
C ARG A 192 16.16 -8.70 -11.41
N LEU A 193 15.17 -9.55 -11.18
CA LEU A 193 13.78 -9.34 -11.58
C LEU A 193 12.87 -9.41 -10.36
N ASN A 194 12.08 -8.36 -10.13
CA ASN A 194 11.08 -8.29 -9.07
C ASN A 194 9.68 -8.16 -9.70
N ALA A 195 8.84 -9.19 -9.60
CA ALA A 195 7.43 -9.15 -10.02
C ALA A 195 6.50 -9.03 -8.81
N GLY A 196 5.52 -8.12 -8.86
CA GLY A 196 4.72 -7.59 -7.74
C GLY A 196 3.79 -8.55 -6.97
N LEU A 197 3.87 -9.86 -7.18
CA LEU A 197 3.11 -10.86 -6.42
C LEU A 197 4.06 -11.93 -5.89
N GLY A 198 4.51 -11.74 -4.66
CA GLY A 198 5.37 -12.70 -3.97
C GLY A 198 6.85 -12.43 -4.20
N TRP A 199 7.57 -12.33 -3.09
CA TRP A 199 9.02 -12.26 -3.02
C TRP A 199 9.66 -13.57 -3.52
N GLN A 200 9.54 -13.88 -4.82
CA GLN A 200 10.46 -14.82 -5.44
C GLN A 200 11.65 -14.01 -5.92
N ARG A 201 12.68 -13.97 -5.07
CA ARG A 201 14.06 -13.78 -5.54
C ARG A 201 14.35 -14.94 -6.50
N THR A 202 13.90 -14.84 -7.75
CA THR A 202 14.47 -15.65 -8.81
C THR A 202 15.80 -14.97 -9.15
N VAL A 203 16.78 -15.16 -8.27
CA VAL A 203 18.17 -15.00 -8.66
C VAL A 203 18.36 -16.06 -9.72
N LEU A 204 18.39 -15.66 -10.99
CA LEU A 204 18.72 -16.56 -12.07
C LEU A 204 20.05 -17.23 -11.69
N PRO A 205 20.16 -18.57 -11.80
CA PRO A 205 21.35 -19.28 -11.37
C PRO A 205 22.56 -18.68 -12.09
N GLN A 206 23.49 -18.11 -11.31
CA GLN A 206 24.78 -17.72 -11.86
C GLN A 206 25.49 -18.98 -12.34
N PRO A 207 26.12 -18.97 -13.53
CA PRO A 207 27.02 -20.07 -13.88
C PRO A 207 28.14 -20.09 -12.85
N LEU A 208 28.29 -21.23 -12.18
CA LEU A 208 29.38 -21.54 -11.27
C LEU A 208 30.69 -21.13 -11.93
N SER A 209 31.37 -20.13 -11.35
CA SER A 209 32.75 -19.81 -11.68
C SER A 209 33.59 -21.06 -11.42
N GLN A 210 34.03 -21.72 -12.49
CA GLN A 210 35.15 -22.65 -12.45
C GLN A 210 36.41 -21.86 -12.10
N HIS A 211 36.70 -21.74 -10.82
CA HIS A 211 38.03 -21.45 -10.28
C HIS A 211 38.13 -22.17 -8.95
N ASP A 212 38.40 -23.48 -9.04
CA ASP A 212 38.98 -24.33 -7.99
C ASP A 212 39.53 -25.58 -8.69
N ALA A 213 40.66 -25.40 -9.39
CA ALA A 213 41.69 -26.41 -9.69
C ALA A 213 42.88 -25.72 -10.36
#